data_AF-A0A3D1DKB7-F1
#
_entry.id   AF-A0A3D1DKB7-F1
#
_cell.length_a   1.000
_cell.length_b   1.000
_cell.length_c   1.000
_cell.angle_alpha   90.00
_cell.angle_beta   90.00
_cell.angle_gamma   90.00
#
_symmetry.space_group_name_H-M   'P 1'
#
loop_
_entity.id
_entity.type
_entity.pdbx_description
1 polymer ?
#
loop_
_entity_poly.entity_id
_entity_poly.type
_entity_poly.pdbx_seq_one_letter_code
_entity_poly.pdbx_strand_id
1 'polypeptide(L)'
;MIELKNDSLVFSFDQVHPQARLSLDLMRTLRIPDDDTTHLLPPGLGRFPLRHVDDFATSVPDQWVAHGGVMFPMYQSEAMWLSFDSDYLDRRDTSYPFAIKISSGKINAITGDTWTDHLTGDPQDYMVSPTQPWLDGFCVEKDVIRQFVAMPLGSGYTAEEQISGAAEHGGLQILVHPMKRAVFERRFPERDEQQVFYEMSSEMCFAEAEPMEIGLAPGGRMRQEIYEDPFDINDWDTAQASRCFVHIANSLVWRSITGDDPPTTPPTSREYTEAGFPWFDYYSDGETRLEGSRTLRKLKSVATLGQEKSDIPLPENDSIDVEHVVTIREGIGRDQVREGSF
;
A
#
# COMPACT_ATOMS: atom_id res chain seq x y z
N MET A 1 11.59 -14.80 6.02
CA MET A 1 10.69 -14.92 7.18
C MET A 1 9.78 -13.71 7.18
N ILE A 2 8.55 -13.85 7.65
CA ILE A 2 7.64 -12.72 7.89
C ILE A 2 7.30 -12.73 9.37
N GLU A 3 7.40 -11.57 10.02
CA GLU A 3 7.05 -11.35 11.42
C GLU A 3 6.05 -10.20 11.51
N LEU A 4 5.08 -10.27 12.41
CA LEU A 4 4.22 -9.14 12.75
C LEU A 4 4.80 -8.42 13.97
N LYS A 5 5.15 -7.13 13.83
CA LYS A 5 5.78 -6.32 14.88
C LYS A 5 5.15 -4.93 14.93
N ASN A 6 4.47 -4.60 16.03
CA ASN A 6 3.87 -3.29 16.28
C ASN A 6 3.03 -2.78 15.09
N ASP A 7 2.08 -3.64 14.66
CA ASP A 7 1.18 -3.45 13.52
C ASP A 7 1.89 -3.24 12.15
N SER A 8 3.14 -3.71 12.03
CA SER A 8 3.94 -3.72 10.79
C SER A 8 4.30 -5.15 10.35
N LEU A 9 4.29 -5.41 9.05
CA LEU A 9 4.77 -6.67 8.45
C LEU A 9 6.26 -6.57 8.14
N VAL A 10 7.08 -7.30 8.89
CA VAL A 10 8.54 -7.30 8.75
C VAL A 10 8.98 -8.53 7.95
N PHE A 11 9.48 -8.32 6.74
CA PHE A 11 10.02 -9.34 5.84
C PHE A 11 11.55 -9.40 5.98
N SER A 12 12.08 -10.46 6.58
CA SER A 12 13.52 -10.65 6.84
C SER A 12 14.10 -11.79 5.99
N PHE A 13 15.17 -11.52 5.24
CA PHE A 13 15.78 -12.44 4.28
C PHE A 13 17.25 -12.76 4.60
N ASP A 14 17.54 -13.10 5.86
CA ASP A 14 18.89 -13.31 6.41
C ASP A 14 19.77 -14.27 5.59
N GLN A 15 19.14 -15.29 4.97
CA GLN A 15 19.80 -16.24 4.07
C GLN A 15 20.34 -15.56 2.80
N VAL A 16 19.62 -14.57 2.28
CA VAL A 16 20.09 -13.70 1.18
C VAL A 16 21.12 -12.73 1.73
N HIS A 17 20.79 -11.87 2.68
CA HIS A 17 21.71 -10.88 3.25
C HIS A 17 21.23 -10.37 4.63
N PRO A 18 22.10 -10.12 5.62
CA PRO A 18 21.69 -9.67 6.95
C PRO A 18 21.07 -8.27 6.99
N GLN A 19 21.25 -7.45 5.94
CA GLN A 19 20.57 -6.15 5.79
C GLN A 19 19.32 -6.24 4.89
N ALA A 20 18.96 -7.42 4.38
CA ALA A 20 17.75 -7.61 3.59
C ALA A 20 16.53 -7.74 4.50
N ARG A 21 16.09 -6.60 5.04
CA ARG A 21 14.89 -6.45 5.86
C ARG A 21 14.00 -5.31 5.33
N LEU A 22 12.74 -5.61 5.08
CA LEU A 22 11.69 -4.67 4.67
C LEU A 22 10.61 -4.61 5.75
N SER A 23 10.17 -3.41 6.13
CA SER A 23 8.96 -3.15 6.91
C SER A 23 7.85 -2.70 5.97
N LEU A 24 6.64 -3.24 6.13
CA LEU A 24 5.48 -2.90 5.33
C LEU A 24 4.30 -2.57 6.24
N ASP A 25 3.82 -1.34 6.17
CA ASP A 25 2.72 -0.82 6.98
C ASP A 25 1.45 -0.65 6.14
N LEU A 26 0.30 -1.02 6.72
CA LEU A 26 -1.01 -0.64 6.18
C LEU A 26 -1.45 0.66 6.84
N MET A 27 -1.55 1.71 6.05
CA MET A 27 -1.74 3.08 6.52
C MET A 27 -3.14 3.59 6.22
N ARG A 28 -3.76 4.26 7.20
CA ARG A 28 -5.07 4.92 7.08
C ARG A 28 -4.90 6.24 6.35
N THR A 29 -5.89 6.67 5.58
CA THR A 29 -5.88 7.99 4.94
C THR A 29 -7.30 8.50 4.69
N LEU A 30 -7.41 9.77 4.28
CA LEU A 30 -8.67 10.34 3.81
C LEU A 30 -9.16 9.56 2.59
N ARG A 31 -10.41 9.08 2.64
CA ARG A 31 -11.13 8.65 1.45
C ARG A 31 -11.41 9.86 0.57
N ILE A 32 -10.67 10.02 -0.52
CA ILE A 32 -10.83 11.19 -1.39
C ILE A 32 -12.16 11.13 -2.15
N PRO A 33 -12.76 12.29 -2.48
CA PRO A 33 -14.04 12.33 -3.21
C PRO A 33 -13.95 11.58 -4.54
N ASP A 34 -14.90 10.69 -4.78
CA ASP A 34 -15.06 9.99 -6.06
C ASP A 34 -15.94 10.82 -7.00
N ASP A 35 -15.41 11.98 -7.39
CA ASP A 35 -16.05 13.02 -8.22
C ASP A 35 -15.41 13.18 -9.62
N ASP A 36 -14.62 12.18 -10.02
CA ASP A 36 -13.76 12.14 -11.22
C ASP A 36 -12.70 13.25 -11.35
N THR A 37 -12.57 14.15 -10.36
CA THR A 37 -11.39 15.02 -10.23
C THR A 37 -10.17 14.17 -9.87
N THR A 38 -8.99 14.57 -10.35
CA THR A 38 -7.73 13.95 -9.92
C THR A 38 -7.11 14.81 -8.81
N HIS A 39 -7.22 14.32 -7.59
CA HIS A 39 -6.80 15.00 -6.36
C HIS A 39 -5.27 14.87 -6.12
N LEU A 40 -4.76 15.62 -5.14
CA LEU A 40 -3.40 15.45 -4.62
C LEU A 40 -3.34 14.34 -3.56
N LEU A 41 -2.16 14.05 -3.02
CA LEU A 41 -2.00 13.04 -1.97
C LEU A 41 -2.47 13.56 -0.60
N PRO A 42 -3.40 12.88 0.11
CA PRO A 42 -3.71 13.15 1.51
C PRO A 42 -2.65 12.58 2.49
N PRO A 43 -2.58 13.05 3.75
CA PRO A 43 -1.67 12.56 4.77
C PRO A 43 -2.05 11.15 5.28
N GLY A 44 -1.05 10.40 5.74
CA GLY A 44 -1.29 9.23 6.58
C GLY A 44 -1.92 9.59 7.92
N LEU A 45 -3.01 8.92 8.28
CA LEU A 45 -3.78 9.10 9.51
C LEU A 45 -3.45 8.02 10.57
N GLY A 46 -2.22 7.49 10.53
CA GLY A 46 -1.74 6.38 11.36
C GLY A 46 -1.83 5.01 10.67
N ARG A 47 -1.40 3.96 11.37
CA ARG A 47 -1.50 2.55 10.92
C ARG A 47 -2.89 1.97 11.20
N PHE A 48 -3.29 0.99 10.41
CA PHE A 48 -4.31 0.02 10.80
C PHE A 48 -3.72 -1.00 11.78
N PRO A 49 -4.48 -1.47 12.79
CA PRO A 49 -4.01 -2.57 13.65
C PRO A 49 -4.00 -3.88 12.84
N LEU A 50 -2.92 -4.65 12.94
CA LEU A 50 -2.77 -5.94 12.26
C LEU A 50 -2.78 -7.06 13.30
N ARG A 51 -3.43 -8.18 13.00
CA ARG A 51 -3.43 -9.39 13.83
C ARG A 51 -3.12 -10.62 12.98
N HIS A 52 -2.49 -11.64 13.57
CA HIS A 52 -2.37 -12.93 12.90
C HIS A 52 -3.75 -13.55 12.67
N VAL A 53 -3.88 -14.41 11.67
CA VAL A 53 -5.07 -15.25 11.49
C VAL A 53 -5.04 -16.46 12.44
N ASP A 54 -3.85 -16.94 12.80
CA ASP A 54 -3.68 -18.22 13.49
C ASP A 54 -4.01 -18.16 15.00
N ASP A 55 -3.70 -17.05 15.69
CA ASP A 55 -4.14 -16.80 17.08
C ASP A 55 -5.67 -16.63 17.20
N PHE A 56 -6.32 -16.54 16.03
CA PHE A 56 -7.73 -16.24 15.79
C PHE A 56 -8.40 -17.45 15.07
N ALA A 57 -7.75 -18.62 14.96
CA ALA A 57 -8.19 -19.71 14.08
C ALA A 57 -9.48 -20.46 14.48
N THR A 58 -10.12 -20.16 15.61
CA THR A 58 -11.32 -20.89 16.08
C THR A 58 -12.64 -20.44 15.45
N SER A 59 -12.59 -19.39 14.63
CA SER A 59 -13.76 -18.54 14.47
C SER A 59 -13.69 -17.71 13.17
N VAL A 60 -12.51 -17.27 12.72
CA VAL A 60 -12.29 -16.77 11.36
C VAL A 60 -12.73 -17.87 10.38
N PRO A 61 -13.26 -17.54 9.20
CA PRO A 61 -13.70 -18.56 8.27
C PRO A 61 -12.59 -19.56 7.92
N ASP A 62 -12.94 -20.84 7.71
CA ASP A 62 -11.98 -21.91 7.40
C ASP A 62 -11.01 -21.55 6.25
N GLN A 63 -11.47 -20.75 5.29
CA GLN A 63 -10.66 -20.26 4.17
C GLN A 63 -9.54 -19.30 4.60
N TRP A 64 -9.74 -18.51 5.66
CA TRP A 64 -8.72 -17.63 6.22
C TRP A 64 -7.63 -18.47 6.89
N VAL A 65 -8.00 -19.46 7.71
CA VAL A 65 -7.05 -20.41 8.31
C VAL A 65 -6.29 -21.19 7.23
N ALA A 66 -6.94 -21.56 6.12
CA ALA A 66 -6.32 -22.24 4.99
C ALA A 66 -5.36 -21.34 4.17
N HIS A 67 -5.55 -20.02 4.17
CA HIS A 67 -4.62 -19.04 3.58
C HIS A 67 -3.49 -18.64 4.56
N GLY A 68 -3.77 -18.63 5.87
CA GLY A 68 -2.93 -18.02 6.90
C GLY A 68 -2.79 -16.51 6.72
N GLY A 69 -1.75 -15.94 7.32
CA GLY A 69 -1.36 -14.53 7.16
C GLY A 69 -1.82 -13.62 8.30
N VAL A 70 -2.25 -12.41 7.97
CA VAL A 70 -2.71 -11.38 8.93
C VAL A 70 -4.04 -10.75 8.49
N MET A 71 -4.70 -10.02 9.38
CA MET A 71 -5.96 -9.32 9.13
C MET A 71 -6.03 -7.95 9.81
N PHE A 72 -6.88 -7.06 9.28
CA PHE A 72 -7.06 -5.69 9.80
C PHE A 72 -8.49 -5.14 9.60
N PRO A 73 -8.93 -4.13 10.38
CA PRO A 73 -10.23 -3.46 10.20
C PRO A 73 -10.18 -2.36 9.15
N MET A 74 -11.24 -2.22 8.37
CA MET A 74 -11.43 -1.08 7.47
C MET A 74 -12.92 -0.76 7.31
N TYR A 75 -13.35 0.45 7.65
CA TYR A 75 -14.71 0.89 7.37
C TYR A 75 -14.93 1.04 5.86
N GLN A 76 -16.16 0.86 5.38
CA GLN A 76 -16.49 1.16 3.98
C GLN A 76 -16.27 2.64 3.62
N SER A 77 -16.26 3.55 4.60
CA SER A 77 -15.93 4.96 4.45
C SER A 77 -14.43 5.27 4.48
N GLU A 78 -13.55 4.27 4.55
CA GLU A 78 -12.10 4.46 4.55
C GLU A 78 -11.43 4.27 3.19
N ALA A 79 -10.23 4.85 3.13
CA ALA A 79 -9.20 4.47 2.19
C ALA A 79 -7.91 4.04 2.92
N MET A 80 -7.08 3.28 2.22
CA MET A 80 -5.78 2.83 2.70
C MET A 80 -4.67 3.12 1.70
N TRP A 81 -3.44 3.15 2.19
CA TRP A 81 -2.23 3.07 1.39
C TRP A 81 -1.21 2.12 2.06
N LEU A 82 -0.17 1.76 1.32
CA LEU A 82 0.89 0.87 1.76
C LEU A 82 2.20 1.64 1.86
N SER A 83 2.86 1.60 3.01
CA SER A 83 4.20 2.16 3.19
C SER A 83 5.25 1.05 3.13
N PHE A 84 6.38 1.30 2.48
CA PHE A 84 7.50 0.39 2.30
C PHE A 84 8.79 1.04 2.84
N ASP A 85 9.28 0.56 3.98
CA ASP A 85 10.46 1.10 4.66
C ASP A 85 11.56 0.05 4.81
N SER A 86 12.83 0.45 4.82
CA SER A 86 13.97 -0.46 4.96
C SER A 86 15.15 0.26 5.58
N ASP A 87 15.75 -0.36 6.60
CA ASP A 87 16.84 0.19 7.42
C ASP A 87 17.91 0.87 6.53
N TYR A 88 18.15 2.17 6.72
CA TYR A 88 19.15 2.93 5.94
C TYR A 88 20.58 2.53 6.34
N LEU A 89 21.43 2.33 5.34
CA LEU A 89 22.74 1.71 5.50
C LEU A 89 23.83 2.76 5.23
N ASP A 90 24.19 3.56 6.23
CA ASP A 90 25.14 4.70 6.11
C ASP A 90 26.41 4.35 5.31
N ARG A 91 27.01 3.19 5.60
CA ARG A 91 28.23 2.68 4.94
C ARG A 91 28.05 2.42 3.44
N ARG A 92 26.83 2.36 2.92
CA ARG A 92 26.46 2.12 1.52
C ARG A 92 25.61 3.25 0.91
N ASP A 93 25.17 4.22 1.72
CA ASP A 93 24.41 5.42 1.32
C ASP A 93 23.05 5.09 0.67
N THR A 94 22.43 3.99 1.10
CA THR A 94 21.19 3.44 0.52
C THR A 94 20.50 2.50 1.52
N SER A 95 19.23 2.14 1.27
CA SER A 95 18.57 1.02 1.95
C SER A 95 18.65 -0.25 1.08
N TYR A 96 18.41 -1.44 1.65
CA TYR A 96 18.44 -2.68 0.86
C TYR A 96 17.27 -2.72 -0.14
N PRO A 97 17.49 -2.96 -1.46
CA PRO A 97 16.38 -2.91 -2.42
C PRO A 97 15.49 -4.15 -2.43
N PHE A 98 14.20 -3.93 -2.71
CA PHE A 98 13.17 -4.97 -2.84
C PHE A 98 12.25 -4.73 -4.03
N ALA A 99 11.97 -5.79 -4.79
CA ALA A 99 10.82 -5.83 -5.70
C ALA A 99 9.58 -6.31 -4.94
N ILE A 100 8.51 -5.51 -5.00
CA ILE A 100 7.27 -5.69 -4.23
C ILE A 100 6.09 -5.75 -5.20
N LYS A 101 5.47 -6.93 -5.33
CA LYS A 101 4.20 -7.13 -6.05
C LYS A 101 3.03 -7.03 -5.08
N ILE A 102 2.04 -6.22 -5.43
CA ILE A 102 0.79 -6.03 -4.70
C ILE A 102 -0.40 -6.42 -5.58
N SER A 103 -1.33 -7.17 -5.01
CA SER A 103 -2.64 -7.48 -5.58
C SER A 103 -3.77 -7.28 -4.58
N SER A 104 -4.98 -7.06 -5.08
CA SER A 104 -6.23 -7.11 -4.32
C SER A 104 -7.15 -8.12 -4.98
N GLY A 105 -7.69 -9.10 -4.25
CA GLY A 105 -8.54 -10.15 -4.82
C GLY A 105 -7.90 -10.89 -6.00
N LYS A 106 -6.58 -11.10 -5.92
CA LYS A 106 -5.69 -11.64 -6.97
C LYS A 106 -5.67 -10.84 -8.29
N ILE A 107 -6.09 -9.57 -8.29
CA ILE A 107 -5.85 -8.62 -9.39
C ILE A 107 -4.62 -7.77 -9.06
N ASN A 108 -3.62 -7.73 -9.94
CA ASN A 108 -2.41 -6.92 -9.77
C ASN A 108 -2.71 -5.42 -9.74
N ALA A 109 -2.16 -4.69 -8.77
CA ALA A 109 -2.43 -3.27 -8.58
C ALA A 109 -1.78 -2.36 -9.65
N ILE A 110 -0.79 -2.86 -10.40
CA ILE A 110 -0.07 -2.13 -11.44
C ILE A 110 -0.57 -2.50 -12.85
N THR A 111 -0.71 -3.79 -13.15
CA THR A 111 -1.12 -4.28 -14.49
C THR A 111 -2.59 -4.68 -14.60
N GLY A 112 -3.27 -5.00 -13.50
CA GLY A 112 -4.63 -5.55 -13.53
C GLY A 112 -4.73 -7.01 -13.98
N ASP A 113 -3.61 -7.71 -14.17
CA ASP A 113 -3.59 -9.13 -14.51
C ASP A 113 -3.82 -10.02 -13.26
N THR A 114 -4.18 -11.28 -13.49
CA THR A 114 -4.37 -12.28 -12.42
C THR A 114 -3.05 -12.61 -11.71
N TRP A 115 -3.10 -12.81 -10.38
CA TRP A 115 -1.95 -13.15 -9.54
C TRP A 115 -1.07 -14.28 -10.08
N THR A 116 0.23 -14.07 -9.99
CA THR A 116 1.27 -15.08 -10.18
C THR A 116 2.30 -14.98 -9.06
N ASP A 117 2.80 -16.14 -8.60
CA ASP A 117 3.88 -16.24 -7.60
C ASP A 117 5.29 -15.94 -8.20
N HIS A 118 5.38 -15.02 -9.15
CA HIS A 118 6.62 -14.56 -9.79
C HIS A 118 6.48 -13.12 -10.29
N LEU A 119 7.61 -12.43 -10.51
CA LEU A 119 7.64 -11.09 -11.11
C LEU A 119 7.53 -11.15 -12.65
N THR A 120 6.88 -10.15 -13.25
CA THR A 120 6.87 -9.88 -14.70
C THR A 120 7.41 -8.48 -14.95
N GLY A 121 8.29 -8.33 -15.95
CA GLY A 121 8.91 -7.05 -16.32
C GLY A 121 8.36 -6.39 -17.60
N ASP A 122 7.59 -7.12 -18.41
CA ASP A 122 6.93 -6.60 -19.62
C ASP A 122 5.51 -7.17 -19.75
N PRO A 123 4.47 -6.43 -19.32
CA PRO A 123 4.54 -5.20 -18.52
C PRO A 123 5.08 -5.45 -17.10
N GLN A 124 5.65 -4.42 -16.47
CA GLN A 124 6.13 -4.48 -15.09
C GLN A 124 4.95 -4.63 -14.12
N ASP A 125 4.97 -5.66 -13.27
CA ASP A 125 3.88 -6.02 -12.35
C ASP A 125 4.20 -5.86 -10.84
N TYR A 126 5.25 -5.09 -10.57
CA TYR A 126 5.80 -4.81 -9.24
C TYR A 126 6.36 -3.38 -9.13
N MET A 127 6.70 -2.99 -7.90
CA MET A 127 7.37 -1.74 -7.56
C MET A 127 8.74 -2.02 -6.95
N VAL A 128 9.63 -1.03 -6.92
CA VAL A 128 10.99 -1.17 -6.37
C VAL A 128 11.22 -0.22 -5.19
N SER A 129 11.26 -0.77 -3.98
CA SER A 129 11.71 -0.04 -2.79
C SER A 129 13.26 -0.01 -2.77
N PRO A 130 13.92 1.08 -2.35
CA PRO A 130 13.35 2.30 -1.75
C PRO A 130 12.79 3.34 -2.73
N THR A 131 13.11 3.29 -4.03
CA THR A 131 12.71 4.31 -5.04
C THR A 131 11.20 4.55 -5.14
N GLN A 132 10.39 3.51 -4.89
CA GLN A 132 8.96 3.60 -4.66
C GLN A 132 8.69 3.25 -3.19
N PRO A 133 8.54 4.25 -2.28
CA PRO A 133 8.35 3.98 -0.86
C PRO A 133 6.88 3.73 -0.49
N TRP A 134 5.91 3.92 -1.40
CA TRP A 134 4.49 3.70 -1.09
C TRP A 134 3.59 3.45 -2.32
N LEU A 135 2.35 2.99 -2.06
CA LEU A 135 1.26 2.80 -3.03
C LEU A 135 -0.12 3.11 -2.43
N ASP A 136 -0.93 3.96 -3.10
CA ASP A 136 -2.27 4.37 -2.65
C ASP A 136 -3.43 3.64 -3.36
N GLY A 137 -3.18 2.92 -4.46
CA GLY A 137 -4.26 2.27 -5.20
C GLY A 137 -3.87 1.59 -6.52
N PHE A 138 -4.87 1.47 -7.40
CA PHE A 138 -4.75 0.82 -8.70
C PHE A 138 -4.21 1.78 -9.77
N CYS A 139 -3.16 1.41 -10.49
CA CYS A 139 -2.52 2.22 -11.55
C CYS A 139 -3.37 2.23 -12.84
N VAL A 140 -4.36 3.13 -12.90
CA VAL A 140 -5.33 3.21 -13.99
C VAL A 140 -4.81 3.93 -15.24
N GLU A 141 -3.98 4.94 -15.07
CA GLU A 141 -3.44 5.80 -16.13
C GLU A 141 -2.06 6.32 -15.70
N LYS A 142 -1.25 6.84 -16.65
CA LYS A 142 0.04 7.44 -16.31
C LYS A 142 -0.10 8.53 -15.24
N ASP A 143 0.73 8.44 -14.21
CA ASP A 143 0.79 9.35 -13.06
C ASP A 143 -0.54 9.49 -12.28
N VAL A 144 -1.50 8.56 -12.46
CA VAL A 144 -2.81 8.57 -11.79
C VAL A 144 -3.25 7.19 -11.33
N ILE A 145 -3.60 7.09 -10.04
CA ILE A 145 -4.19 5.89 -9.43
C ILE A 145 -5.66 6.12 -9.05
N ARG A 146 -6.42 5.03 -8.89
CA ARG A 146 -7.69 5.03 -8.13
C ARG A 146 -7.48 4.39 -6.77
N GLN A 147 -7.81 5.14 -5.71
CA GLN A 147 -7.49 4.84 -4.32
C GLN A 147 -8.02 3.47 -3.84
N PHE A 148 -7.29 2.75 -3.00
CA PHE A 148 -7.80 1.54 -2.34
C PHE A 148 -8.88 1.90 -1.30
N VAL A 149 -10.12 1.46 -1.56
CA VAL A 149 -11.30 1.73 -0.73
C VAL A 149 -12.00 0.42 -0.38
N ALA A 150 -12.40 0.22 0.88
CA ALA A 150 -13.08 -1.02 1.28
C ALA A 150 -14.51 -1.13 0.72
N MET A 151 -14.87 -2.29 0.18
CA MET A 151 -16.24 -2.64 -0.22
C MET A 151 -16.57 -4.10 0.11
N PRO A 152 -17.85 -4.44 0.38
CA PRO A 152 -18.25 -5.81 0.66
C PRO A 152 -17.98 -6.74 -0.53
N LEU A 153 -17.29 -7.85 -0.30
CA LEU A 153 -17.12 -8.89 -1.33
C LEU A 153 -18.49 -9.51 -1.65
N GLY A 154 -18.77 -9.80 -2.92
CA GLY A 154 -20.08 -10.25 -3.40
C GLY A 154 -21.05 -9.13 -3.77
N SER A 155 -20.69 -7.85 -3.59
CA SER A 155 -21.52 -6.69 -3.97
C SER A 155 -21.25 -6.15 -5.39
N GLY A 156 -20.28 -6.73 -6.11
CA GLY A 156 -19.93 -6.39 -7.49
C GLY A 156 -19.21 -5.05 -7.63
N TYR A 157 -18.36 -4.66 -6.67
CA TYR A 157 -17.66 -3.38 -6.63
C TYR A 157 -16.12 -3.52 -6.60
N THR A 158 -15.60 -4.60 -6.03
CA THR A 158 -14.16 -4.84 -5.90
C THR A 158 -13.47 -4.95 -7.27
N ALA A 159 -12.16 -4.70 -7.33
CA ALA A 159 -11.42 -4.85 -8.59
C ALA A 159 -11.46 -6.30 -9.11
N GLU A 160 -11.49 -7.29 -8.21
CA GLU A 160 -11.72 -8.70 -8.50
C GLU A 160 -13.03 -8.93 -9.25
N GLU A 161 -14.14 -8.46 -8.70
CA GLU A 161 -15.47 -8.64 -9.29
C GLU A 161 -15.60 -7.96 -10.65
N GLN A 162 -15.00 -6.78 -10.81
CA GLN A 162 -15.06 -6.02 -12.07
C GLN A 162 -14.24 -6.65 -13.21
N ILE A 163 -13.15 -7.37 -12.90
CA ILE A 163 -12.22 -7.92 -13.90
C ILE A 163 -12.44 -9.43 -14.12
N SER A 164 -12.69 -10.20 -13.06
CA SER A 164 -12.92 -11.65 -13.13
C SER A 164 -14.39 -12.04 -13.27
N GLY A 165 -15.32 -11.20 -12.80
CA GLY A 165 -16.73 -11.56 -12.63
C GLY A 165 -17.01 -12.47 -11.41
N ALA A 166 -16.01 -12.75 -10.59
CA ALA A 166 -16.07 -13.61 -9.41
C ALA A 166 -15.76 -12.82 -8.12
N ALA A 167 -16.04 -13.45 -6.97
CA ALA A 167 -15.94 -12.87 -5.63
C ALA A 167 -15.44 -13.94 -4.65
N GLU A 168 -14.24 -14.47 -4.90
CA GLU A 168 -13.71 -15.69 -4.29
C GLU A 168 -12.55 -15.44 -3.32
N HIS A 169 -11.91 -14.27 -3.36
CA HIS A 169 -10.62 -14.06 -2.70
C HIS A 169 -10.59 -12.84 -1.78
N GLY A 170 -11.04 -11.67 -2.24
CA GLY A 170 -10.91 -10.42 -1.51
C GLY A 170 -9.47 -10.15 -1.05
N GLY A 171 -9.35 -9.44 0.08
CA GLY A 171 -8.06 -9.20 0.72
C GLY A 171 -7.02 -8.48 -0.15
N LEU A 172 -5.80 -8.48 0.36
CA LEU A 172 -4.58 -8.05 -0.32
C LEU A 172 -3.62 -9.25 -0.39
N GLN A 173 -2.85 -9.34 -1.47
CA GLN A 173 -1.79 -10.34 -1.65
C GLN A 173 -0.47 -9.61 -1.90
N ILE A 174 0.54 -9.93 -1.11
CA ILE A 174 1.85 -9.28 -1.09
C ILE A 174 2.90 -10.33 -1.44
N LEU A 175 3.80 -10.03 -2.38
CA LEU A 175 4.96 -10.85 -2.73
C LEU A 175 6.20 -9.97 -2.76
N VAL A 176 7.19 -10.31 -1.93
CA VAL A 176 8.44 -9.54 -1.76
C VAL A 176 9.63 -10.39 -2.20
N HIS A 177 10.46 -9.80 -3.04
CA HIS A 177 11.74 -10.35 -3.51
C HIS A 177 12.90 -9.42 -3.12
N PRO A 178 13.88 -9.89 -2.32
CA PRO A 178 15.09 -9.11 -2.05
C PRO A 178 15.97 -9.06 -3.30
N MET A 179 16.76 -8.00 -3.47
CA MET A 179 17.89 -8.02 -4.39
C MET A 179 18.87 -9.15 -4.00
N LYS A 180 19.47 -9.86 -4.97
CA LYS A 180 20.49 -10.89 -4.69
C LYS A 180 21.74 -10.26 -4.06
N ARG A 181 22.33 -10.90 -3.05
CA ARG A 181 23.56 -10.42 -2.34
C ARG A 181 24.67 -9.95 -3.29
N ALA A 182 25.08 -10.79 -4.24
CA ALA A 182 26.16 -10.51 -5.19
C ALA A 182 25.83 -9.43 -6.25
N VAL A 183 24.59 -8.93 -6.23
CA VAL A 183 24.16 -7.72 -6.94
C VAL A 183 24.23 -6.53 -5.99
N PHE A 184 23.62 -6.63 -4.81
CA PHE A 184 23.62 -5.57 -3.82
C PHE A 184 25.05 -5.13 -3.46
N GLU A 185 25.94 -6.08 -3.11
CA GLU A 185 27.34 -5.82 -2.79
C GLU A 185 28.14 -5.22 -3.97
N ARG A 186 27.70 -5.47 -5.22
CA ARG A 186 28.31 -4.99 -6.46
C ARG A 186 27.84 -3.59 -6.87
N ARG A 187 26.54 -3.30 -6.68
CA ARG A 187 25.91 -2.01 -7.01
C ARG A 187 26.12 -0.98 -5.91
N PHE A 188 26.12 -1.42 -4.65
CA PHE A 188 26.21 -0.59 -3.44
C PHE A 188 27.37 -1.07 -2.55
N PRO A 189 28.64 -0.92 -3.01
CA PRO A 189 29.81 -1.28 -2.21
C PRO A 189 29.93 -0.41 -0.96
N GLU A 190 30.59 -0.92 0.08
CA GLU A 190 30.85 -0.12 1.28
C GLU A 190 31.87 0.99 1.01
N ARG A 191 31.63 2.14 1.63
CA ARG A 191 32.50 3.32 1.65
C ARG A 191 33.37 3.26 2.90
N ASP A 192 34.66 3.58 2.77
CA ASP A 192 35.54 3.76 3.93
C ASP A 192 35.13 5.02 4.71
N GLU A 193 34.73 4.85 5.97
CA GLU A 193 34.11 5.92 6.76
C GLU A 193 35.11 6.94 7.30
N GLN A 194 34.85 8.22 6.99
CA GLN A 194 35.10 9.31 7.93
C GLN A 194 33.78 10.04 8.23
N GLN A 195 33.28 9.82 9.45
CA GLN A 195 32.23 10.58 10.15
C GLN A 195 30.78 10.52 9.64
N VAL A 196 29.95 9.69 10.29
CA VAL A 196 28.53 9.98 10.60
C VAL A 196 28.26 9.60 12.06
N PHE A 197 27.24 10.21 12.69
CA PHE A 197 26.82 9.98 14.09
C PHE A 197 25.38 10.49 14.28
N TYR A 198 24.43 9.68 14.80
CA TYR A 198 23.45 10.05 15.86
C TYR A 198 22.53 8.86 16.26
N GLU A 199 21.70 9.03 17.30
CA GLU A 199 20.90 7.98 17.98
C GLU A 199 19.38 8.27 17.94
N MET A 200 18.50 7.24 18.06
CA MET A 200 17.33 7.13 18.99
C MET A 200 16.48 5.83 18.77
N SER A 201 15.54 5.51 19.69
CA SER A 201 14.77 4.22 19.73
C SER A 201 13.39 4.31 20.46
N SER A 202 12.45 3.36 20.21
CA SER A 202 11.15 3.21 20.94
C SER A 202 10.39 1.88 20.65
N GLU A 203 9.52 1.38 21.56
CA GLU A 203 8.62 0.18 21.43
C GLU A 203 7.38 0.22 22.40
N MET A 204 6.24 -0.45 22.07
CA MET A 204 5.18 -1.06 22.98
C MET A 204 3.96 -1.70 22.22
N CYS A 205 3.10 -2.55 22.85
CA CYS A 205 2.02 -3.44 22.26
C CYS A 205 0.82 -3.71 23.27
N PHE A 206 -0.30 -4.50 23.16
CA PHE A 206 -1.06 -5.44 22.24
C PHE A 206 -2.54 -5.67 22.76
N ALA A 207 -3.55 -6.14 21.97
CA ALA A 207 -4.88 -6.71 22.40
C ALA A 207 -5.74 -7.40 21.27
N GLU A 208 -6.59 -8.44 21.56
CA GLU A 208 -7.05 -9.51 20.58
C GLU A 208 -8.39 -10.29 20.90
N ALA A 209 -9.27 -10.63 19.90
CA ALA A 209 -10.43 -11.62 19.90
C ALA A 209 -11.10 -11.85 18.48
N GLU A 210 -12.29 -12.49 18.28
CA GLU A 210 -12.70 -13.22 17.02
C GLU A 210 -14.22 -13.40 16.57
N PRO A 211 -14.81 -13.34 15.27
CA PRO A 211 -14.36 -13.26 13.79
C PRO A 211 -15.16 -12.50 12.60
N MET A 212 -14.74 -12.60 11.27
CA MET A 212 -15.46 -12.60 9.89
C MET A 212 -15.50 -11.50 8.69
N GLU A 213 -14.45 -11.16 7.90
CA GLU A 213 -14.46 -10.69 6.41
C GLU A 213 -14.76 -9.26 5.78
N ILE A 214 -14.13 -8.95 4.58
CA ILE A 214 -14.27 -7.84 3.54
C ILE A 214 -13.20 -7.84 2.38
N GLY A 215 -13.33 -6.99 1.31
CA GLY A 215 -12.34 -6.76 0.22
C GLY A 215 -12.18 -5.29 -0.29
N LEU A 216 -11.34 -5.02 -1.33
CA LEU A 216 -11.04 -3.65 -1.85
C LEU A 216 -11.59 -3.33 -3.26
N ALA A 217 -11.95 -2.06 -3.46
CA ALA A 217 -12.52 -1.46 -4.66
C ALA A 217 -11.80 -0.15 -5.06
N PRO A 218 -11.93 0.27 -6.34
CA PRO A 218 -11.36 1.52 -6.85
C PRO A 218 -12.16 2.77 -6.44
N GLY A 219 -11.59 3.60 -5.57
CA GLY A 219 -12.15 4.88 -5.14
C GLY A 219 -11.89 6.05 -6.10
N GLY A 220 -11.86 7.27 -5.55
CA GLY A 220 -11.51 8.50 -6.27
C GLY A 220 -10.10 8.47 -6.87
N ARG A 221 -9.82 9.44 -7.76
CA ARG A 221 -8.56 9.52 -8.52
C ARG A 221 -7.58 10.46 -7.82
N MET A 222 -6.31 10.09 -7.73
CA MET A 222 -5.23 11.00 -7.29
C MET A 222 -3.96 10.87 -8.14
N ARG A 223 -3.13 11.90 -8.11
CA ARG A 223 -1.78 11.87 -8.69
C ARG A 223 -0.88 10.96 -7.86
N GLN A 224 -0.39 9.89 -8.47
CA GLN A 224 0.70 9.06 -7.94
C GLN A 224 1.48 8.48 -9.13
N GLU A 225 2.79 8.66 -9.10
CA GLU A 225 3.70 8.09 -10.08
C GLU A 225 4.09 6.67 -9.68
N ILE A 226 4.25 5.77 -10.66
CA ILE A 226 4.82 4.43 -10.45
C ILE A 226 6.07 4.31 -11.33
N TYR A 227 7.20 3.99 -10.72
CA TYR A 227 8.51 4.00 -11.38
C TYR A 227 8.87 2.66 -12.04
N GLU A 228 9.60 2.74 -13.16
CA GLU A 228 10.24 1.59 -13.81
C GLU A 228 11.38 1.03 -12.95
N ASP A 229 11.62 -0.27 -13.01
CA ASP A 229 12.72 -0.93 -12.30
C ASP A 229 14.09 -0.48 -12.87
N PRO A 230 14.96 0.18 -12.08
CA PRO A 230 16.29 0.61 -12.54
C PRO A 230 17.32 -0.55 -12.58
N PHE A 231 16.89 -1.78 -12.26
CA PHE A 231 17.71 -2.98 -12.23
C PHE A 231 17.30 -3.99 -13.32
N ASP A 232 18.05 -5.09 -13.45
CA ASP A 232 17.66 -6.21 -14.32
C ASP A 232 16.70 -7.11 -13.54
N ILE A 233 15.63 -7.63 -14.16
CA ILE A 233 14.70 -8.55 -13.46
C ILE A 233 15.41 -9.80 -12.88
N ASN A 234 16.57 -10.17 -13.43
CA ASN A 234 17.41 -11.27 -12.93
C ASN A 234 18.31 -10.87 -11.75
N ASP A 235 18.39 -9.59 -11.35
CA ASP A 235 19.07 -9.15 -10.14
C ASP A 235 18.26 -9.49 -8.86
N TRP A 236 16.94 -9.72 -8.96
CA TRP A 236 16.04 -10.11 -7.86
C TRP A 236 16.13 -11.59 -7.47
N ASP A 237 16.06 -11.93 -6.19
CA ASP A 237 16.05 -13.33 -5.75
C ASP A 237 14.65 -13.95 -5.82
N THR A 238 14.41 -14.74 -6.86
CA THR A 238 13.16 -15.49 -7.06
C THR A 238 13.10 -16.81 -6.30
N ALA A 239 14.21 -17.28 -5.71
CA ALA A 239 14.28 -18.52 -4.93
C ALA A 239 14.11 -18.30 -3.42
N GLN A 240 14.28 -17.07 -2.94
CA GLN A 240 14.11 -16.68 -1.53
C GLN A 240 12.92 -15.73 -1.30
N ALA A 241 11.97 -15.69 -2.23
CA ALA A 241 10.75 -14.88 -2.13
C ALA A 241 9.95 -15.15 -0.85
N SER A 242 9.22 -14.15 -0.36
CA SER A 242 8.26 -14.31 0.75
C SER A 242 6.94 -13.65 0.40
N ARG A 243 5.83 -14.32 0.72
CA ARG A 243 4.47 -13.84 0.40
C ARG A 243 3.58 -13.80 1.64
N CYS A 244 2.70 -12.80 1.70
CA CYS A 244 1.70 -12.64 2.75
C CYS A 244 0.31 -12.49 2.11
N PHE A 245 -0.70 -13.13 2.71
CA PHE A 245 -2.10 -12.77 2.49
C PHE A 245 -2.52 -11.84 3.62
N VAL A 246 -3.18 -10.74 3.29
CA VAL A 246 -3.76 -9.82 4.27
C VAL A 246 -5.26 -9.79 4.07
N HIS A 247 -6.00 -10.23 5.07
CA HIS A 247 -7.46 -10.24 5.06
C HIS A 247 -8.00 -8.92 5.62
N ILE A 248 -9.23 -8.56 5.26
CA ILE A 248 -9.85 -7.29 5.66
C ILE A 248 -11.14 -7.61 6.39
N ALA A 249 -11.49 -6.80 7.39
CA ALA A 249 -12.70 -6.87 8.18
C ALA A 249 -13.44 -5.53 8.13
N ASN A 250 -14.76 -5.48 7.88
CA ASN A 250 -15.50 -4.23 8.15
C ASN A 250 -15.60 -3.97 9.67
N SER A 251 -16.20 -2.87 10.10
CA SER A 251 -16.27 -2.52 11.53
C SER A 251 -17.19 -3.42 12.37
N LEU A 252 -18.38 -3.78 11.88
CA LEU A 252 -19.26 -4.74 12.56
C LEU A 252 -18.58 -6.10 12.66
N VAL A 253 -17.91 -6.47 11.57
CA VAL A 253 -17.09 -7.67 11.47
C VAL A 253 -15.90 -7.61 12.41
N TRP A 254 -15.13 -6.53 12.48
CA TRP A 254 -13.96 -6.41 13.37
C TRP A 254 -14.37 -6.43 14.83
N ARG A 255 -15.57 -5.96 15.14
CA ARG A 255 -16.16 -6.10 16.45
C ARG A 255 -16.66 -7.52 16.73
N SER A 256 -17.16 -8.23 15.72
CA SER A 256 -17.41 -9.66 15.86
C SER A 256 -16.10 -10.44 15.93
N ILE A 257 -15.01 -10.01 15.24
CA ILE A 257 -13.57 -10.29 15.46
C ILE A 257 -13.22 -9.83 16.89
N THR A 258 -12.29 -8.90 17.06
CA THR A 258 -11.60 -8.49 18.30
C THR A 258 -12.44 -8.20 19.54
N GLY A 259 -13.77 -8.09 19.47
CA GLY A 259 -14.63 -7.62 20.55
C GLY A 259 -14.50 -6.11 20.79
N ASP A 260 -13.32 -5.56 20.47
CA ASP A 260 -13.02 -4.15 20.30
C ASP A 260 -13.76 -3.56 19.09
N ASP A 261 -14.13 -2.29 19.18
CA ASP A 261 -14.45 -1.50 17.98
C ASP A 261 -13.15 -1.11 17.26
N PRO A 262 -13.13 -0.95 15.92
CA PRO A 262 -11.95 -0.45 15.22
C PRO A 262 -11.46 0.88 15.83
N PRO A 263 -10.15 1.08 16.00
CA PRO A 263 -9.60 2.00 17.01
C PRO A 263 -9.87 3.49 16.77
N THR A 264 -10.28 3.90 15.56
CA THR A 264 -10.82 5.25 15.32
C THR A 264 -11.95 5.20 14.28
N THR A 265 -12.89 6.13 14.39
CA THR A 265 -13.78 6.53 13.29
C THR A 265 -12.96 7.20 12.17
N PRO A 266 -13.28 6.99 10.88
CA PRO A 266 -12.67 7.75 9.79
C PRO A 266 -13.26 9.17 9.66
N PRO A 267 -12.47 10.17 9.25
CA PRO A 267 -12.96 11.54 9.03
C PRO A 267 -13.70 11.67 7.70
N THR A 268 -14.70 12.54 7.67
CA THR A 268 -15.36 13.00 6.43
C THR A 268 -14.50 14.01 5.66
N SER A 269 -14.82 14.21 4.37
CA SER A 269 -14.20 15.26 3.55
C SER A 269 -14.39 16.67 4.15
N ARG A 270 -15.55 16.90 4.78
CA ARG A 270 -15.85 18.16 5.48
C ARG A 270 -14.99 18.36 6.72
N GLU A 271 -14.91 17.38 7.61
CA GLU A 271 -14.10 17.47 8.85
C GLU A 271 -12.60 17.63 8.54
N TYR A 272 -12.11 16.96 7.49
CA TYR A 272 -10.75 17.11 7.01
C TYR A 272 -10.45 18.55 6.56
N THR A 273 -11.39 19.15 5.82
CA THR A 273 -11.29 20.54 5.33
C THR A 273 -11.42 21.54 6.49
N GLU A 274 -12.37 21.34 7.41
CA GLU A 274 -12.57 22.13 8.63
C GLU A 274 -11.34 22.10 9.57
N ALA A 275 -10.54 21.02 9.52
CA ALA A 275 -9.29 20.88 10.27
C ALA A 275 -8.05 21.49 9.56
N GLY A 276 -8.14 21.87 8.28
CA GLY A 276 -7.05 22.51 7.54
C GLY A 276 -5.85 21.61 7.21
N PHE A 277 -6.06 20.29 7.12
CA PHE A 277 -4.99 19.33 6.85
C PHE A 277 -4.33 19.53 5.46
N PRO A 278 -3.01 19.32 5.34
CA PRO A 278 -2.26 19.60 4.11
C PRO A 278 -2.45 18.51 3.05
N TRP A 279 -2.47 18.90 1.79
CA TRP A 279 -2.36 18.03 0.62
C TRP A 279 -0.94 18.07 0.06
N PHE A 280 -0.44 16.95 -0.46
CA PHE A 280 0.93 16.84 -0.95
C PHE A 280 0.98 16.72 -2.47
N ASP A 281 1.74 17.62 -3.10
CA ASP A 281 2.16 17.51 -4.49
C ASP A 281 3.60 16.97 -4.49
N TYR A 282 3.72 15.64 -4.57
CA TYR A 282 5.01 14.94 -4.64
C TYR A 282 5.47 14.82 -6.09
N TYR A 283 6.77 15.00 -6.32
CA TYR A 283 7.38 14.88 -7.64
C TYR A 283 8.87 14.50 -7.54
N SER A 284 9.30 13.54 -8.36
CA SER A 284 10.70 13.12 -8.47
C SER A 284 11.32 13.52 -9.82
N ASP A 285 12.39 14.31 -9.79
CA ASP A 285 13.15 14.74 -10.98
C ASP A 285 14.24 13.70 -11.30
N GLY A 286 13.88 12.59 -11.97
CA GLY A 286 14.88 11.66 -12.51
C GLY A 286 14.34 10.32 -13.04
N GLU A 287 13.31 9.78 -12.40
CA GLU A 287 12.87 8.40 -12.66
C GLU A 287 11.95 8.25 -13.89
N THR A 288 12.03 7.09 -14.55
CA THR A 288 11.13 6.74 -15.66
C THR A 288 9.82 6.17 -15.11
N ARG A 289 8.69 6.58 -15.69
CA ARG A 289 7.34 6.37 -15.12
C ARG A 289 6.46 5.51 -16.03
N LEU A 290 5.81 4.50 -15.46
CA LEU A 290 4.91 3.58 -16.17
C LEU A 290 3.68 4.31 -16.75
N GLU A 291 3.17 3.82 -17.88
CA GLU A 291 2.02 4.42 -18.60
C GLU A 291 0.63 4.09 -18.01
N GLY A 292 0.58 3.27 -16.94
CA GLY A 292 -0.65 2.75 -16.35
C GLY A 292 -1.33 1.63 -17.17
N SER A 293 -2.23 0.88 -16.53
CA SER A 293 -2.79 -0.33 -17.13
C SER A 293 -4.05 -0.10 -17.97
N ARG A 294 -4.04 -0.63 -19.19
CA ARG A 294 -5.23 -0.74 -20.07
C ARG A 294 -6.33 -1.66 -19.52
N THR A 295 -6.04 -2.49 -18.52
CA THR A 295 -7.00 -3.32 -17.81
C THR A 295 -7.60 -2.54 -16.63
N LEU A 296 -6.75 -1.97 -15.77
CA LEU A 296 -7.20 -1.17 -14.63
C LEU A 296 -7.97 0.09 -15.05
N ARG A 297 -7.64 0.70 -16.20
CA ARG A 297 -8.39 1.83 -16.77
C ARG A 297 -9.88 1.55 -17.02
N LYS A 298 -10.29 0.28 -17.09
CA LYS A 298 -11.69 -0.14 -17.26
C LYS A 298 -12.46 -0.20 -15.94
N LEU A 299 -11.77 -0.12 -14.80
CA LEU A 299 -12.39 -0.14 -13.48
C LEU A 299 -13.30 1.08 -13.32
N LYS A 300 -14.59 0.81 -13.13
CA LYS A 300 -15.59 1.77 -12.72
C LYS A 300 -15.42 2.06 -11.24
N SER A 301 -15.61 3.31 -10.88
CA SER A 301 -15.47 3.76 -9.49
C SER A 301 -16.64 3.31 -8.61
N VAL A 302 -16.51 3.44 -7.30
CA VAL A 302 -17.60 3.12 -6.36
C VAL A 302 -18.80 4.06 -6.58
N ALA A 303 -18.60 5.35 -6.88
CA ALA A 303 -19.66 6.28 -7.27
C ALA A 303 -20.35 5.84 -8.56
N THR A 304 -19.55 5.50 -9.59
CA THR A 304 -20.04 5.07 -10.90
C THR A 304 -20.95 3.84 -10.77
N LEU A 305 -20.49 2.83 -10.04
CA LEU A 305 -21.25 1.59 -9.82
C LEU A 305 -22.45 1.79 -8.90
N GLY A 306 -22.39 2.70 -7.93
CA GLY A 306 -23.55 3.09 -7.12
C GLY A 306 -24.68 3.65 -7.98
N GLN A 307 -24.36 4.60 -8.87
CA GLN A 307 -25.31 5.16 -9.83
C GLN A 307 -25.91 4.09 -10.74
N GLU A 308 -25.09 3.20 -11.31
CA GLU A 308 -25.58 2.10 -12.17
C GLU A 308 -26.49 1.09 -11.44
N LYS A 309 -26.25 0.87 -10.13
CA LYS A 309 -27.05 -0.05 -9.29
C LYS A 309 -28.25 0.63 -8.61
N SER A 310 -28.37 1.95 -8.70
CA SER A 310 -29.30 2.76 -7.89
C SER A 310 -29.09 2.58 -6.37
N ASP A 311 -27.82 2.49 -5.97
CA ASP A 311 -27.32 2.30 -4.61
C ASP A 311 -26.55 3.56 -4.14
N ILE A 312 -26.40 3.74 -2.83
CA ILE A 312 -25.69 4.87 -2.21
C ILE A 312 -24.54 4.33 -1.33
N PRO A 313 -23.49 3.72 -1.92
CA PRO A 313 -22.33 3.18 -1.19
C PRO A 313 -21.40 4.28 -0.64
N LEU A 314 -21.66 5.54 -0.99
CA LEU A 314 -20.86 6.72 -0.67
C LEU A 314 -21.70 7.76 0.11
N PRO A 315 -22.00 7.56 1.40
CA PRO A 315 -22.38 8.67 2.25
C PRO A 315 -21.22 9.69 2.32
N GLU A 316 -21.55 10.98 2.42
CA GLU A 316 -20.61 12.06 2.75
C GLU A 316 -19.43 12.24 1.75
N ASN A 317 -19.66 11.87 0.48
CA ASN A 317 -18.75 12.09 -0.66
C ASN A 317 -18.94 13.49 -1.27
N ASP A 318 -18.83 14.53 -0.43
CA ASP A 318 -18.80 15.92 -0.89
C ASP A 318 -17.39 16.25 -1.43
N SER A 319 -17.32 16.92 -2.59
CA SER A 319 -16.06 17.41 -3.20
C SER A 319 -15.31 18.39 -2.28
N ILE A 320 -13.99 18.45 -2.43
CA ILE A 320 -13.09 19.26 -1.57
C ILE A 320 -12.42 20.37 -2.39
N ASP A 321 -12.46 21.59 -1.89
CA ASP A 321 -11.59 22.69 -2.33
C ASP A 321 -10.21 22.55 -1.66
N VAL A 322 -9.15 22.47 -2.47
CA VAL A 322 -7.77 22.22 -2.01
C VAL A 322 -7.06 23.53 -1.67
N GLU A 323 -7.15 23.97 -0.40
CA GLU A 323 -6.54 25.24 0.05
C GLU A 323 -5.06 25.13 0.48
N HIS A 324 -4.68 24.05 1.19
CA HIS A 324 -3.37 23.92 1.84
C HIS A 324 -2.50 22.88 1.11
N VAL A 325 -1.58 23.32 0.25
CA VAL A 325 -0.70 22.42 -0.54
C VAL A 325 0.76 22.53 -0.09
N VAL A 326 1.38 21.37 0.13
CA VAL A 326 2.81 21.19 0.44
C VAL A 326 3.47 20.46 -0.73
N THR A 327 4.37 21.14 -1.45
CA THR A 327 5.18 20.49 -2.50
C THR A 327 6.32 19.72 -1.87
N ILE A 328 6.41 18.41 -2.11
CA ILE A 328 7.56 17.57 -1.75
C ILE A 328 8.36 17.28 -3.02
N ARG A 329 9.69 17.33 -2.93
CA ARG A 329 10.59 16.96 -4.03
C ARG A 329 11.69 16.04 -3.53
N GLU A 330 11.89 14.97 -4.30
CA GLU A 330 13.09 14.15 -4.18
C GLU A 330 14.30 14.85 -4.81
N GLY A 331 15.52 14.36 -4.54
CA GLY A 331 16.74 14.82 -5.22
C GLY A 331 17.31 16.18 -4.81
N ILE A 332 16.69 16.91 -3.86
CA ILE A 332 17.33 18.10 -3.26
C ILE A 332 18.53 17.64 -2.43
N GLY A 333 19.73 18.07 -2.81
CA GLY A 333 20.96 17.71 -2.10
C GLY A 333 20.98 18.26 -0.67
N ARG A 334 21.66 17.57 0.26
CA ARG A 334 21.68 17.86 1.71
C ARG A 334 21.97 19.33 2.07
N ASP A 335 22.80 20.00 1.27
CA ASP A 335 23.21 21.40 1.48
C ASP A 335 22.50 22.41 0.54
N GLN A 336 21.52 21.95 -0.26
CA GLN A 336 20.90 22.71 -1.34
C GLN A 336 19.67 23.50 -0.86
N VAL A 337 19.88 24.77 -0.48
CA VAL A 337 18.80 25.68 -0.11
C VAL A 337 17.98 26.09 -1.35
N ARG A 338 16.65 25.93 -1.28
CA ARG A 338 15.72 26.46 -2.29
C ARG A 338 15.64 27.98 -2.22
N GLU A 339 15.90 28.65 -3.35
CA GLU A 339 15.42 30.02 -3.56
C GLU A 339 13.90 30.00 -3.83
N GLY A 340 13.16 30.83 -3.09
CA GLY A 340 11.73 31.02 -3.28
C GLY A 340 11.43 32.37 -3.92
N SER A 341 10.43 32.42 -4.80
CA SER A 341 9.82 33.69 -5.24
C SER A 341 9.18 34.40 -4.04
N PHE A 342 9.45 35.68 -3.90
CA PHE A 342 8.97 36.58 -2.85
C PHE A 342 8.20 37.77 -3.43
#